data_AF-A0A4R3FZX2-F1
#
_entry.id   AF-A0A4R3FZX2-F1
#
_cell.length_a   1.000
_cell.length_b   1.000
_cell.length_c   1.000
_cell.angle_alpha   90.00
_cell.angle_beta   90.00
_cell.angle_gamma   90.00
#
_symmetry.space_group_name_H-M   'P 1'
#
loop_
_entity.id
_entity.type
_entity.pdbx_description
1 polymer ?
#
loop_
_entity_poly.entity_id
_entity_poly.type
_entity_poly.pdbx_seq_one_letter_code
_entity_poly.pdbx_strand_id
1 'polypeptide(L)'
;MLVASALVALTTTSCTSFGAKQLPDLYPSLPADLRVCFDKATPAPPKGILTKAAVIDLIAKLHLSETQKIDCGKRLINFYDNLRGTHV
;
A
#
# COMPACT_ATOMS: atom_id res chain seq x y z
N MET A 1 -2.63 -13.79 -38.19
CA MET A 1 -3.02 -13.07 -36.96
C MET A 1 -2.79 -13.97 -35.75
N LEU A 2 -1.57 -14.04 -35.23
CA LEU A 2 -1.21 -14.95 -34.11
C LEU A 2 -0.12 -14.39 -33.19
N VAL A 3 0.25 -13.11 -33.34
CA VAL A 3 1.34 -12.47 -32.58
C VAL A 3 0.81 -11.59 -31.44
N ALA A 4 -0.46 -11.15 -31.50
CA ALA A 4 -1.03 -10.22 -30.52
C ALA A 4 -1.45 -10.88 -29.20
N SER A 5 -1.66 -12.20 -29.16
CA SER A 5 -2.21 -12.90 -27.99
C SER A 5 -1.18 -13.28 -26.92
N ALA A 6 0.12 -13.26 -27.25
CA ALA A 6 1.16 -13.66 -26.30
C ALA A 6 1.56 -12.55 -25.30
N LEU A 7 1.32 -11.28 -25.65
CA LEU A 7 1.76 -10.13 -24.82
C LEU A 7 0.83 -9.82 -23.64
N VAL A 8 -0.42 -10.29 -23.64
CA VAL A 8 -1.37 -10.04 -22.53
C VAL A 8 -1.15 -11.00 -21.35
N ALA A 9 -0.52 -12.15 -21.57
CA ALA A 9 -0.29 -13.14 -20.51
C ALA A 9 0.84 -12.75 -19.53
N LEU A 10 1.82 -11.93 -19.94
CA LEU A 10 2.98 -11.62 -19.12
C LEU A 10 2.77 -10.53 -18.05
N THR A 11 1.61 -9.86 -18.02
CA THR A 11 1.40 -8.73 -17.08
C THR A 11 0.55 -9.06 -15.86
N THR A 12 0.08 -10.31 -15.69
CA THR A 12 -0.81 -10.69 -14.58
C THR A 12 -0.14 -11.47 -13.44
N THR A 13 1.14 -11.84 -13.55
CA THR A 13 1.82 -12.72 -12.59
C THR A 13 2.45 -12.03 -11.37
N SER A 14 2.20 -10.74 -11.11
CA SER A 14 2.95 -10.00 -10.07
C SER A 14 2.12 -9.14 -9.12
N CYS A 15 0.95 -9.60 -8.67
CA CYS A 15 0.17 -8.90 -7.63
C CYS A 15 -0.17 -9.72 -6.37
N THR A 16 0.26 -10.97 -6.25
CA THR A 16 -0.15 -11.83 -5.11
C THR A 16 0.88 -11.98 -3.99
N SER A 17 2.07 -11.40 -4.10
CA SER A 17 3.11 -11.59 -3.08
C SER A 17 3.98 -10.34 -2.83
N PHE A 18 3.35 -9.23 -2.47
CA PHE A 18 4.03 -8.20 -1.68
C PHE A 18 3.64 -8.42 -0.21
N GLY A 19 4.56 -8.96 0.59
CA GLY A 19 4.42 -9.04 2.07
C GLY A 19 4.63 -10.41 2.74
N ALA A 20 4.80 -11.51 2.01
CA ALA A 20 4.79 -12.86 2.61
C ALA A 20 6.11 -13.36 3.21
N LYS A 21 7.19 -12.56 3.22
CA LYS A 21 8.43 -12.92 3.92
C LYS A 21 8.53 -12.15 5.22
N GLN A 22 8.10 -12.79 6.30
CA GLN A 22 8.46 -12.39 7.67
C GLN A 22 9.99 -12.41 7.74
N LEU A 23 10.62 -11.24 7.70
CA LEU A 23 12.06 -11.13 7.92
C LEU A 23 12.35 -11.51 9.39
N PRO A 24 13.41 -12.28 9.66
CA PRO A 24 13.74 -12.72 11.02
C PRO A 24 14.09 -11.52 11.89
N ASP A 25 13.30 -11.22 12.94
CA ASP A 25 13.46 -10.25 14.07
C ASP A 25 14.31 -8.97 13.88
N LEU A 26 14.63 -8.59 12.64
CA LEU A 26 15.58 -7.53 12.30
C LEU A 26 14.98 -6.14 12.50
N TYR A 27 13.65 -6.07 12.53
CA TYR A 27 12.90 -4.84 12.68
C TYR A 27 12.02 -4.94 13.92
N PRO A 28 12.06 -3.92 14.80
CA PRO A 28 11.16 -3.86 15.94
C PRO A 28 9.71 -3.85 15.47
N SER A 29 8.85 -4.47 16.28
CA SER A 29 7.43 -4.58 15.99
C SER A 29 6.82 -3.20 15.77
N LEU A 30 6.11 -3.04 14.65
CA LEU A 30 5.46 -1.77 14.32
C LEU A 30 4.37 -1.42 15.35
N PRO A 31 4.36 -0.18 15.87
CA PRO A 31 3.30 0.36 16.73
C PRO A 31 1.89 0.15 16.15
N ALA A 32 0.94 -0.17 17.03
CA ALA A 32 -0.44 -0.45 16.62
C ALA A 32 -1.12 0.75 15.96
N ASP A 33 -0.78 1.97 16.38
CA ASP A 33 -1.33 3.21 15.81
C ASP A 33 -0.89 3.42 14.36
N LEU A 34 0.35 3.04 14.01
CA LEU A 34 0.85 3.11 12.64
C LEU A 34 0.16 2.08 11.73
N ARG A 35 -0.13 0.87 12.23
CA ARG A 35 -0.91 -0.12 11.46
C ARG A 35 -2.30 0.41 11.14
N VAL A 36 -3.00 0.89 12.17
CA VAL A 36 -4.35 1.47 12.01
C VAL A 36 -4.34 2.70 11.09
N CYS A 37 -3.25 3.47 11.08
CA CYS A 37 -3.07 4.61 10.18
C CYS A 37 -3.12 4.16 8.71
N PHE A 38 -2.34 3.13 8.34
CA PHE A 38 -2.31 2.62 6.97
C PHE A 38 -3.60 1.92 6.54
N ASP A 39 -4.25 1.19 7.46
CA ASP A 39 -5.53 0.52 7.19
C ASP A 39 -6.63 1.52 6.85
N LYS A 40 -6.67 2.66 7.56
CA LYS A 40 -7.63 3.74 7.29
C LYS A 40 -7.30 4.53 6.02
N ALA A 41 -6.01 4.76 5.78
CA ALA A 41 -5.56 5.56 4.65
C ALA A 41 -5.66 4.81 3.30
N THR A 42 -6.07 3.55 3.27
CA THR A 42 -6.15 2.76 2.03
C THR A 42 -7.54 2.13 1.88
N PRO A 43 -8.57 2.91 1.50
CA PRO A 43 -9.90 2.36 1.30
C PRO A 43 -9.87 1.34 0.15
N ALA A 44 -10.44 0.16 0.41
CA ALA A 44 -10.61 -0.85 -0.64
C ALA A 44 -11.61 -0.35 -1.70
N PRO A 45 -11.38 -0.62 -2.99
CA PRO A 45 -12.35 -0.27 -4.02
C PRO A 45 -13.66 -1.05 -3.81
N PRO A 46 -14.82 -0.47 -4.20
CA PRO A 46 -16.10 -1.16 -4.16
C PRO A 46 -16.04 -2.46 -4.97
N LYS A 47 -16.71 -3.51 -4.49
CA LYS A 47 -16.83 -4.77 -5.23
C LYS A 47 -17.87 -4.64 -6.35
N GLY A 48 -17.57 -5.16 -7.54
CA GLY A 48 -18.49 -5.21 -8.67
C GLY A 48 -18.10 -4.32 -9.86
N ILE A 49 -19.00 -4.19 -10.84
CA ILE A 49 -18.79 -3.35 -12.02
C ILE A 49 -18.88 -1.88 -11.59
N LEU A 50 -17.80 -1.13 -11.81
CA LEU A 50 -17.77 0.31 -11.54
C LEU A 50 -18.31 1.09 -12.73
N THR A 51 -19.22 2.02 -12.46
CA THR A 51 -19.63 3.02 -13.45
C THR A 51 -18.52 4.07 -13.61
N LYS A 52 -18.51 4.80 -14.74
CA LYS A 52 -17.54 5.89 -14.97
C LYS A 52 -17.54 6.92 -13.83
N ALA A 53 -18.72 7.27 -13.32
CA ALA A 53 -18.85 8.17 -12.18
C ALA A 53 -18.21 7.60 -10.90
N ALA A 54 -18.41 6.31 -10.62
CA ALA A 54 -17.80 5.64 -9.48
C ALA A 54 -16.28 5.57 -9.57
N VAL A 55 -15.72 5.42 -10.78
CA VAL A 55 -14.26 5.47 -11.00
C VAL A 55 -13.70 6.86 -10.70
N ILE A 56 -14.36 7.93 -11.17
CA ILE A 56 -13.91 9.31 -10.93
C ILE A 56 -13.95 9.64 -9.42
N ASP A 57 -15.03 9.25 -8.74
CA ASP A 57 -15.16 9.41 -7.29
C ASP A 57 -14.09 8.61 -6.53
N LEU A 58 -13.78 7.39 -6.98
CA LEU A 58 -12.71 6.58 -6.41
C LEU A 58 -11.34 7.25 -6.59
N ILE A 59 -11.03 7.80 -7.76
CA ILE A 59 -9.76 8.52 -8.01
C ILE A 59 -9.62 9.72 -7.06
N ALA A 60 -10.68 10.52 -6.90
CA ALA A 60 -10.67 11.66 -5.99
C ALA A 60 -10.41 11.22 -4.54
N LYS A 61 -11.08 10.15 -4.08
CA LYS A 61 -10.87 9.56 -2.75
C LYS A 61 -9.46 9.01 -2.59
N LEU A 62 -8.90 8.38 -3.61
CA LEU A 62 -7.54 7.86 -3.59
C LEU A 62 -6.51 8.99 -3.46
N HIS A 63 -6.66 10.10 -4.19
CA HIS A 63 -5.77 11.25 -4.02
C HIS A 63 -5.79 11.84 -2.61
N LEU A 64 -6.97 11.97 -2.00
CA LEU A 64 -7.07 12.40 -0.60
C LEU A 64 -6.40 11.39 0.35
N SER A 65 -6.52 10.11 0.03
CA SER A 65 -5.89 9.03 0.80
C SER A 65 -4.36 9.05 0.72
N GLU A 66 -3.78 9.54 -0.39
CA GLU A 66 -2.32 9.67 -0.56
C GLU A 66 -1.72 10.63 0.47
N THR A 67 -2.37 11.78 0.71
CA THR A 67 -1.93 12.72 1.75
C THR A 67 -1.90 12.06 3.12
N GLN A 68 -2.94 11.29 3.46
CA GLN A 68 -3.00 10.57 4.73
C GLN A 68 -1.91 9.49 4.85
N LYS A 69 -1.62 8.77 3.76
CA LYS A 69 -0.53 7.78 3.72
C LYS A 69 0.83 8.42 3.91
N ILE A 70 1.06 9.60 3.32
CA ILE A 70 2.30 10.35 3.50
C ILE A 70 2.52 10.67 4.98
N ASP A 71 1.49 11.11 5.68
CA ASP A 71 1.60 11.42 7.10
C ASP A 71 1.82 10.17 7.97
N CYS A 72 1.15 9.05 7.67
CA CYS A 72 1.46 7.75 8.28
C CYS A 72 2.93 7.35 8.02
N GLY A 73 3.42 7.55 6.79
CA GLY A 73 4.80 7.26 6.37
C GLY A 73 5.84 8.12 7.08
N LYS A 74 5.60 9.43 7.27
CA LYS A 74 6.49 10.30 8.05
C LYS A 74 6.63 9.81 9.50
N ARG A 75 5.52 9.39 10.11
CA ARG A 75 5.53 8.84 11.49
C ARG A 75 6.27 7.50 11.55
N LEU A 76 6.16 6.66 10.52
CA LEU A 76 6.92 5.43 10.38
C LEU A 76 8.43 5.68 10.29
N ILE A 77 8.85 6.64 9.45
CA ILE A 77 10.26 7.03 9.32
C ILE A 77 10.78 7.52 10.67
N ASN A 78 10.06 8.43 11.32
CA ASN A 78 10.45 8.95 12.62
C ASN A 78 10.55 7.85 13.69
N PHE A 79 9.65 6.86 13.68
CA PHE A 79 9.75 5.71 14.59
C PHE A 79 11.10 4.98 14.43
N TYR A 80 11.50 4.65 13.20
CA TYR A 80 12.77 3.98 12.95
C TYR A 80 13.98 4.88 13.21
N ASP A 81 13.91 6.18 12.92
CA ASP A 81 15.00 7.12 13.20
C ASP A 81 15.29 7.21 14.71
N ASN A 82 14.25 7.26 15.55
CA ASN A 82 14.41 7.28 17.01
C ASN A 82 15.00 5.97 17.57
N LEU A 83 14.71 4.84 16.92
CA LEU A 83 15.32 3.55 17.26
C LEU A 83 16.80 3.47 16.89
N ARG A 84 17.22 4.15 15.81
CA ARG A 84 18.64 4.24 15.44
C ARG A 84 19.42 5.15 16.37
N GLY A 85 18.78 6.20 16.90
CA GLY A 85 19.38 7.14 17.87
C GLY A 85 19.49 6.61 19.31
N THR A 86 18.88 5.47 19.63
CA THR A 86 18.90 4.86 20.99
C THR A 86 20.02 3.84 21.19
N HIS A 87 20.94 3.72 20.22
CA HIS A 87 22.18 2.94 20.31
C HIS A 87 23.44 3.83 20.42
N VAL A 88 23.35 4.93 21.18
CA VAL A 88 24.50 5.70 21.68
C VAL A 88 24.50 5.64 23.20
#